data_AF-A0ABD6B8G3-F1
#
_entry.id   AF-A0ABD6B8G3-F1
#
_cell.length_a   1.000
_cell.length_b   1.000
_cell.length_c   1.000
_cell.angle_alpha   90.00
_cell.angle_beta   90.00
_cell.angle_gamma   90.00
#
_symmetry.space_group_name_H-M   'P 1'
#
loop_
_entity.id
_entity.type
_entity.pdbx_description
1 polymer ?
#
loop_
_entity_poly.entity_id
_entity_poly.type
_entity_poly.pdbx_seq_one_letter_code
_entity_poly.pdbx_strand_id
1 'polypeptide(L)'
;MRRLDRVERGVVALAALALLARLVGLGTRPFHWDEARVGYWALRSLETGVYEYRPVAGGPFLYVVGRRLFALGLTSDAAARFPVAL
;
A
#
# COMPACT_ATOMS: atom_id res chain seq x y z
N MET A 1 -4.08 32.09 8.18
CA MET A 1 -4.15 30.64 8.47
C MET A 1 -5.04 30.45 9.69
N ARG A 2 -6.12 29.66 9.60
CA ARG A 2 -7.02 29.38 10.73
C ARG A 2 -6.28 28.56 11.80
N ARG A 3 -6.38 28.95 13.08
CA ARG A 3 -5.86 28.12 14.19
C ARG A 3 -6.83 26.96 14.43
N LEU A 4 -6.29 25.75 14.60
CA LEU A 4 -7.10 24.59 14.96
C LEU A 4 -7.61 24.72 16.39
N ASP A 5 -8.89 24.44 16.62
CA ASP A 5 -9.47 24.39 17.96
C ASP A 5 -9.03 23.12 18.74
N ARG A 6 -9.49 22.96 19.98
CA ARG A 6 -9.10 21.83 20.83
C ARG A 6 -9.55 20.48 20.23
N VAL A 7 -10.74 20.42 19.66
CA VAL A 7 -11.32 19.20 19.10
C VAL A 7 -10.57 18.84 17.81
N GLU A 8 -10.37 19.81 16.92
CA GLU A 8 -9.61 19.62 15.69
C GLU A 8 -8.20 19.09 15.95
N ARG A 9 -7.48 19.67 16.92
CA ARG A 9 -6.16 19.16 17.33
C ARG A 9 -6.23 17.74 17.88
N GLY A 10 -7.27 17.43 18.66
CA GLY A 10 -7.49 16.09 19.20
C GLY A 10 -7.69 15.05 18.09
N VAL A 11 -8.53 15.37 17.10
CA VAL A 11 -8.80 14.48 15.94
C VAL A 11 -7.55 14.28 15.11
N VAL A 12 -6.79 15.34 14.81
CA VAL A 12 -5.53 15.23 14.06
C VAL A 12 -4.51 14.37 14.82
N ALA A 13 -4.36 14.59 16.13
CA ALA A 13 -3.46 13.78 16.94
C ALA A 13 -3.87 12.30 16.95
N LEU A 14 -5.17 12.01 17.13
CA LEU A 14 -5.67 10.64 17.12
C LEU A 14 -5.50 9.97 15.76
N ALA A 15 -5.81 10.68 14.67
CA ALA A 15 -5.63 10.18 13.31
C ALA A 15 -4.15 9.88 13.01
N ALA A 16 -3.23 10.77 13.43
CA ALA A 16 -1.79 10.55 13.29
C ALA A 16 -1.32 9.32 14.09
N LEU A 17 -1.77 9.16 15.35
CA LEU A 17 -1.43 8.00 16.18
C LEU A 17 -1.97 6.70 15.58
N ALA A 18 -3.22 6.70 15.09
CA ALA A 18 -3.82 5.56 14.42
C ALA A 18 -3.06 5.19 13.14
N LEU A 19 -2.68 6.18 12.33
CA LEU A 19 -1.88 5.96 11.14
C LEU A 19 -0.49 5.37 11.48
N LEU A 20 0.19 5.91 12.49
CA LEU A 20 1.47 5.36 12.96
C LEU A 20 1.33 3.90 13.39
N ALA A 21 0.27 3.56 14.13
CA ALA A 21 0.00 2.19 14.55
C ALA A 21 -0.18 1.23 13.36
N ARG A 22 -0.78 1.68 12.24
CA ARG A 22 -0.93 0.87 11.00
C ARG A 22 0.41 0.59 10.29
N LEU A 23 1.44 1.39 10.55
CA LEU A 23 2.76 1.24 9.91
C LEU A 23 3.74 0.38 10.74
N VAL A 24 3.53 0.27 12.05
CA VAL A 24 4.39 -0.54 12.93
C VAL A 24 4.30 -2.01 12.54
N GLY A 25 5.45 -2.63 12.26
CA GLY A 25 5.55 -4.06 11.96
C GLY A 25 4.91 -4.47 10.63
N LEU A 26 4.64 -3.55 9.71
CA LEU A 26 3.92 -3.83 8.46
C LEU A 26 4.55 -4.95 7.60
N GLY A 27 5.87 -5.13 7.69
CA GLY A 27 6.63 -6.15 6.96
C GLY A 27 6.94 -7.43 7.75
N THR A 28 6.42 -7.63 8.96
CA THR A 28 6.91 -8.69 9.88
C THR A 28 6.33 -10.08 9.64
N ARG A 29 5.33 -10.21 8.75
CA ARG A 29 4.71 -11.49 8.41
C ARG A 29 4.84 -11.83 6.92
N PRO A 30 4.86 -13.13 6.57
CA PRO A 30 4.74 -13.58 5.19
C PRO A 30 3.47 -13.05 4.51
N PHE A 31 3.49 -12.98 3.18
CA PHE A 31 2.32 -12.59 2.40
C PHE A 31 1.17 -13.58 2.56
N HIS A 32 -0.02 -13.03 2.75
CA HIS A 32 -1.27 -13.76 2.52
C HIS A 32 -1.43 -14.05 1.03
N TRP A 33 -2.23 -15.06 0.68
CA TRP A 33 -2.50 -15.43 -0.72
C TRP A 33 -2.89 -14.23 -1.60
N ASP A 34 -3.77 -13.36 -1.12
CA ASP A 34 -4.20 -12.18 -1.86
C ASP A 34 -3.09 -11.15 -2.07
N GLU A 35 -2.21 -10.95 -1.07
CA GLU A 35 -1.06 -10.05 -1.18
C GLU A 35 -0.05 -10.59 -2.18
N ALA A 36 0.24 -11.89 -2.12
CA ALA A 36 1.14 -12.57 -3.05
C ALA A 36 0.60 -12.50 -4.49
N ARG A 37 -0.71 -12.70 -4.69
CA ARG A 37 -1.36 -12.55 -6.01
C ARG A 37 -1.18 -11.14 -6.56
N VAL A 38 -1.39 -10.10 -5.75
CA VAL A 38 -1.15 -8.70 -6.15
C VAL A 38 0.31 -8.49 -6.56
N GLY A 39 1.24 -8.93 -5.71
CA GLY A 39 2.68 -8.81 -5.96
C GLY A 39 3.11 -9.52 -7.26
N TYR A 40 2.61 -10.73 -7.50
CA TYR A 40 2.91 -11.50 -8.69
C TYR A 40 2.53 -10.76 -9.98
N TRP A 41 1.29 -10.27 -10.08
CA TRP A 41 0.84 -9.57 -11.29
C TRP A 41 1.46 -8.19 -11.44
N ALA A 42 1.78 -7.51 -10.34
CA ALA A 42 2.57 -6.28 -10.39
C ALA A 42 3.98 -6.52 -10.96
N LEU A 43 4.70 -7.54 -10.48
CA LEU A 43 6.02 -7.92 -10.99
C LEU A 43 5.94 -8.43 -12.44
N ARG A 44 4.95 -9.25 -12.76
CA ARG A 44 4.75 -9.75 -14.13
C ARG A 44 4.51 -8.61 -15.12
N SER A 45 3.69 -7.62 -14.75
CA SER A 45 3.45 -6.45 -15.60
C SER A 45 4.65 -5.50 -15.69
N LEU A 46 5.51 -5.48 -14.68
CA LEU A 46 6.80 -4.80 -14.73
C LEU A 46 7.74 -5.49 -15.72
N GLU A 47 7.84 -6.82 -15.64
CA GLU A 47 8.69 -7.66 -16.48
C GLU A 47 8.27 -7.62 -17.96
N THR A 48 6.98 -7.75 -18.27
CA THR A 48 6.48 -7.76 -19.66
C THR A 48 6.30 -6.35 -20.24
N GLY A 49 6.21 -5.34 -19.39
CA GLY A 49 5.75 -4.01 -19.77
C GLY A 49 4.25 -3.91 -20.05
N VAL A 50 3.49 -5.01 -19.92
CA VAL A 50 2.06 -5.10 -20.25
C VAL A 50 1.22 -5.33 -18.99
N TYR A 51 0.20 -4.50 -18.78
CA TYR A 51 -0.81 -4.72 -17.77
C TYR A 51 -2.03 -5.42 -18.39
N GLU A 52 -2.45 -6.53 -17.78
CA GLU A 52 -3.66 -7.26 -18.16
C GLU A 52 -4.69 -7.17 -17.04
N TYR A 53 -5.88 -6.67 -17.36
CA TYR A 53 -6.96 -6.58 -16.38
C TYR A 53 -7.55 -7.98 -16.11
N ARG A 54 -7.57 -8.36 -14.83
CA ARG A 54 -8.12 -9.65 -14.38
C ARG A 54 -9.30 -9.41 -13.45
N PRO A 55 -10.56 -9.58 -13.93
CA PRO A 55 -11.75 -9.32 -13.11
C PRO A 55 -11.79 -10.12 -11.79
N VAL A 56 -11.30 -11.36 -11.83
CA VAL A 56 -11.20 -12.25 -10.65
C VAL A 56 -10.22 -11.77 -9.57
N ALA A 57 -9.40 -10.76 -9.89
CA ALA A 57 -8.32 -10.27 -9.05
C ALA A 57 -8.63 -8.88 -8.46
N GLY A 58 -9.85 -8.37 -8.68
CA GLY A 58 -10.29 -7.07 -8.19
C GLY A 58 -9.86 -5.89 -9.08
N GLY A 59 -9.98 -4.68 -8.54
CA GLY A 59 -9.66 -3.45 -9.25
C GLY A 59 -8.17 -3.30 -9.58
N PRO A 60 -7.82 -2.46 -10.58
CA PRO A 60 -6.45 -2.35 -11.10
C PRO A 60 -5.47 -1.65 -10.16
N PHE A 61 -5.97 -0.91 -9.17
CA PHE A 61 -5.18 0.07 -8.40
C PHE A 61 -3.90 -0.53 -7.78
N LEU A 62 -4.03 -1.63 -7.03
CA LEU A 62 -2.89 -2.22 -6.32
C LEU A 62 -1.84 -2.79 -7.26
N TYR A 63 -2.25 -3.33 -8.42
CA TYR A 63 -1.33 -3.84 -9.43
C TYR A 63 -0.51 -2.72 -10.08
N VAL A 64 -1.18 -1.61 -10.43
CA VAL A 64 -0.53 -0.45 -11.04
C VAL A 64 0.40 0.23 -10.05
N VAL A 65 -0.04 0.47 -8.81
CA VAL A 65 0.80 1.09 -7.77
C VAL A 65 1.96 0.18 -7.39
N GLY A 66 1.71 -1.12 -7.17
CA GLY A 66 2.74 -2.11 -6.87
C GLY A 66 3.82 -2.16 -7.95
N ARG A 67 3.43 -2.20 -9.23
CA ARG A 67 4.37 -2.12 -10.37
C ARG A 67 5.27 -0.89 -10.28
N ARG A 68 4.71 0.29 -9.94
CA ARG A 68 5.48 1.53 -9.80
C ARG A 68 6.44 1.50 -8.63
N LEU A 69 6.01 0.98 -7.47
CA LEU A 69 6.89 0.82 -6.30
C LEU A 69 8.07 -0.09 -6.62
N PHE A 70 7.81 -1.23 -7.26
CA PHE A 70 8.86 -2.18 -7.63
C PHE A 70 9.81 -1.63 -8.70
N ALA A 71 9.29 -0.85 -9.66
CA ALA A 71 10.13 -0.14 -10.63
C ALA A 71 11.07 0.90 -9.98
N LEU A 72 10.70 1.43 -8.81
CA LEU A 72 11.53 2.32 -7.99
C LEU A 72 12.48 1.57 -7.04
N GLY A 73 12.53 0.24 -7.11
CA GLY A 73 13.36 -0.60 -6.23
C GLY A 73 12.78 -0.83 -4.83
N LEU A 74 11.53 -0.43 -4.58
CA LEU A 74 10.87 -0.61 -3.27
C LEU A 74 10.25 -2.02 -3.16
N THR A 75 11.10 -3.04 -3.02
CA THR A 75 10.72 -4.46 -3.11
C THR A 75 10.49 -5.15 -1.76
N SER A 76 10.55 -4.41 -0.65
CA SER A 76 10.27 -4.99 0.67
C SER A 76 8.78 -5.29 0.89
N ASP A 77 8.47 -6.27 1.74
CA ASP A 77 7.12 -6.60 2.18
C ASP A 77 6.36 -5.39 2.75
N ALA A 78 7.06 -4.55 3.53
CA ALA A 78 6.51 -3.31 4.07
C ALA A 78 6.16 -2.31 2.96
N ALA A 79 7.03 -2.17 1.95
CA ALA A 79 6.76 -1.29 0.81
C ALA A 79 5.55 -1.76 -0.01
N ALA A 80 5.42 -3.07 -0.25
CA ALA A 80 4.29 -3.63 -0.99
C ALA A 80 2.93 -3.40 -0.29
N ARG A 81 2.92 -3.36 1.06
CA ARG A 81 1.73 -3.12 1.88
C ARG A 81 1.45 -1.65 2.17
N PHE A 82 2.43 -0.77 1.97
CA PHE A 82 2.32 0.66 2.28
C PHE A 82 1.07 1.34 1.66
N PRO A 83 0.71 1.10 0.37
CA PRO A 83 -0.49 1.70 -0.22
C PRO A 83 -1.80 1.30 0.46
N VAL A 84 -1.83 0.13 1.11
CA VAL A 84 -3.00 -0.35 1.84
C VAL A 84 -2.99 0.17 3.27
N ALA A 85 -1.82 0.42 3.85
CA ALA A 85 -1.65 0.87 5.23
C ALA A 85 -1.90 2.38 5.45
N LEU A 86 -1.80 3.19 4.39
CA LEU A 86 -2.26 4.59 4.38
C LEU A 86 -3.79 4.69 4.39
#